data_AF-A0A444ZGR9-F1
#
_entry.id   AF-A0A444ZGR9-F1
#
_cell.length_a   1.000
_cell.length_b   1.000
_cell.length_c   1.000
_cell.angle_alpha   90.00
_cell.angle_beta   90.00
_cell.angle_gamma   90.00
#
_symmetry.space_group_name_H-M   'P 1'
#
loop_
_entity.id
_entity.type
_entity.pdbx_description
1 polymer ?
#
loop_
_entity_poly.entity_id
_entity_poly.type
_entity_poly.pdbx_seq_one_letter_code
_entity_poly.pdbx_strand_id
1 'polypeptide(L)'
;MVEDIWNLEFRTEDETCQFYNAYACWHGFVMRKDDIVRDNEGRIICRQLVCNKEGWRNMRYLDLDDRLREARWKVSYFVESHNHDMTAPPQFVYLVSANHRLTVIDKVQVKNLHNFGVKTCYIIGYIAFQKGGYHHASFTRKDLYNHIDCYRRSKVKNGDANAAINYLINIVAFDSMYKKNKYNKPLVIFSGCNHHGQIVIFDSGLLSDETTDTYKWLLETFVESMGGKSPKALITDGDLAMRDAIKNILPNATHWLCGWHL
;
A
#
# COMPACT_ATOMS: atom_id res chain seq x y z
N MET A 1 -42.04 -2.91 -3.04
CA MET A 1 -40.56 -2.93 -3.15
C MET A 1 -40.11 -2.72 -4.60
N VAL A 2 -40.47 -3.59 -5.55
CA VAL A 2 -40.14 -3.37 -6.99
C VAL A 2 -40.82 -2.14 -7.58
N GLU A 3 -42.11 -1.95 -7.29
CA GLU A 3 -42.86 -0.75 -7.75
C GLU A 3 -42.29 0.56 -7.18
N ASP A 4 -41.70 0.51 -5.97
CA ASP A 4 -41.07 1.67 -5.33
C ASP A 4 -39.76 2.07 -6.02
N ILE A 5 -38.99 1.07 -6.51
CA ILE A 5 -37.74 1.30 -7.24
C ILE A 5 -37.99 1.82 -8.65
N TRP A 6 -39.05 1.36 -9.31
CA TRP A 6 -39.42 1.78 -10.67
C TRP A 6 -39.68 3.29 -10.77
N ASN A 7 -40.22 3.88 -9.72
CA ASN A 7 -40.58 5.30 -9.68
C ASN A 7 -39.46 6.21 -9.15
N LEU A 8 -38.23 5.68 -8.97
CA LEU A 8 -37.10 6.49 -8.53
C LEU A 8 -36.55 7.35 -9.66
N GLU A 9 -36.29 8.61 -9.32
CA GLU A 9 -35.75 9.62 -10.22
C GLU A 9 -34.54 10.29 -9.58
N PHE A 10 -33.40 10.25 -10.27
CA PHE A 10 -32.12 10.80 -9.85
C PHE A 10 -31.74 12.01 -10.70
N ARG A 11 -30.83 12.86 -10.21
CA ARG A 11 -30.35 14.02 -10.96
C ARG A 11 -29.16 13.68 -11.86
N THR A 12 -28.37 12.68 -11.48
CA THR A 12 -27.13 12.31 -12.19
C THR A 12 -26.96 10.80 -12.31
N GLU A 13 -26.14 10.35 -13.29
CA GLU A 13 -25.75 8.95 -13.43
C GLU A 13 -25.07 8.42 -12.16
N ASP A 14 -24.25 9.26 -11.51
CA ASP A 14 -23.49 8.88 -10.32
C ASP A 14 -24.40 8.64 -9.12
N GLU A 15 -25.47 9.43 -8.94
CA GLU A 15 -26.48 9.18 -7.92
C GLU A 15 -27.19 7.83 -8.14
N THR A 16 -27.57 7.53 -9.39
CA THR A 16 -28.16 6.22 -9.75
C THR A 16 -27.21 5.07 -9.42
N CYS A 17 -25.93 5.22 -9.74
CA CYS A 17 -24.91 4.22 -9.45
C CYS A 17 -24.70 4.03 -7.94
N GLN A 18 -24.73 5.12 -7.16
CA GLN A 18 -24.59 5.06 -5.70
C GLN A 18 -25.78 4.33 -5.07
N PHE A 19 -27.00 4.66 -5.50
CA PHE A 19 -28.22 3.99 -5.04
C PHE A 19 -28.16 2.49 -5.32
N TYR A 20 -27.93 2.10 -6.58
CA TYR A 20 -27.93 0.68 -6.95
C TYR A 20 -26.76 -0.08 -6.32
N ASN A 21 -25.60 0.56 -6.12
CA ASN A 21 -24.52 -0.05 -5.36
C ASN A 21 -24.92 -0.32 -3.89
N ALA A 22 -25.64 0.60 -3.25
CA ALA A 22 -26.14 0.39 -1.88
C ALA A 22 -27.19 -0.73 -1.84
N TYR A 23 -28.09 -0.78 -2.83
CA TYR A 23 -29.03 -1.89 -3.02
C TYR A 23 -28.30 -3.24 -3.16
N ALA A 24 -27.33 -3.32 -4.08
CA ALA A 24 -26.53 -4.53 -4.31
C ALA A 24 -25.80 -4.99 -3.05
N CYS A 25 -25.20 -4.05 -2.30
CA CYS A 25 -24.59 -4.34 -1.01
C CYS A 25 -25.61 -4.98 -0.06
N TRP A 26 -26.78 -4.35 0.12
CA TRP A 26 -27.80 -4.82 1.07
C TRP A 26 -28.35 -6.20 0.70
N HIS A 27 -28.48 -6.48 -0.59
CA HIS A 27 -28.96 -7.75 -1.11
C HIS A 27 -27.85 -8.83 -1.26
N GLY A 28 -26.58 -8.50 -1.04
CA GLY A 28 -25.49 -9.48 -0.97
C GLY A 28 -24.84 -9.85 -2.30
N PHE A 29 -24.85 -8.93 -3.26
CA PHE A 29 -24.12 -9.05 -4.51
C PHE A 29 -23.31 -7.79 -4.82
N VAL A 30 -22.44 -7.87 -5.83
CA VAL A 30 -21.63 -6.73 -6.27
C VAL A 30 -22.18 -6.22 -7.59
N MET A 31 -22.44 -4.91 -7.66
CA MET A 31 -22.82 -4.25 -8.91
C MET A 31 -21.61 -4.12 -9.85
N ARG A 32 -21.85 -4.32 -11.15
CA ARG A 32 -20.99 -3.82 -12.24
C ARG A 32 -21.77 -2.83 -13.12
N LYS A 33 -21.08 -1.83 -13.66
CA LYS A 33 -21.60 -1.02 -14.78
C LYS A 33 -21.45 -1.83 -16.07
N ASP A 34 -22.49 -1.88 -16.89
CA ASP A 34 -22.49 -2.60 -18.17
C ASP A 34 -22.68 -1.62 -19.33
N ASP A 35 -23.66 -1.88 -20.20
CA ASP A 35 -23.89 -1.13 -21.43
C ASP A 35 -24.21 0.35 -21.19
N ILE A 36 -23.82 1.15 -22.18
CA ILE A 36 -24.15 2.58 -22.28
C ILE A 36 -24.82 2.88 -23.61
N VAL A 37 -25.81 3.74 -23.56
CA VAL A 37 -26.36 4.38 -24.77
C VAL A 37 -26.06 5.86 -24.69
N ARG A 38 -25.57 6.41 -25.81
CA ARG A 38 -25.25 7.83 -25.96
C ARG A 38 -26.12 8.44 -27.04
N ASP A 39 -26.40 9.74 -26.90
CA ASP A 39 -27.01 10.54 -27.97
C ASP A 39 -25.98 10.91 -29.05
N ASN A 40 -26.46 11.61 -30.09
CA ASN A 40 -25.63 12.07 -31.20
C ASN A 40 -24.55 13.09 -30.79
N GLU A 41 -24.69 13.71 -29.61
CA GLU A 41 -23.73 14.66 -29.02
C GLU A 41 -22.73 13.95 -28.09
N GLY A 42 -22.85 12.63 -27.93
CA GLY A 42 -21.99 11.81 -27.08
C GLY A 42 -22.36 11.81 -25.60
N ARG A 43 -23.46 12.44 -25.20
CA ARG A 43 -23.96 12.43 -23.82
C ARG A 43 -24.60 11.08 -23.51
N ILE A 44 -24.39 10.57 -22.31
CA ILE A 44 -24.97 9.30 -21.87
C ILE A 44 -26.45 9.54 -21.58
N ILE A 45 -27.33 8.80 -22.28
CA ILE A 45 -28.79 8.86 -22.10
C ILE A 45 -29.34 7.61 -21.41
N CYS A 46 -28.56 6.52 -21.37
CA CYS A 46 -28.91 5.30 -20.65
C CYS A 46 -27.65 4.59 -20.13
N ARG A 47 -27.74 4.01 -18.94
CA ARG A 47 -26.70 3.20 -18.30
C ARG A 47 -27.33 1.93 -17.74
N GLN A 48 -26.77 0.78 -18.08
CA GLN A 48 -27.15 -0.49 -17.49
C GLN A 48 -26.27 -0.82 -16.28
N LEU A 49 -26.91 -1.28 -15.20
CA LEU A 49 -26.27 -1.75 -13.97
C LEU A 49 -26.74 -3.18 -13.71
N VAL A 50 -25.81 -4.09 -13.42
CA VAL A 50 -26.10 -5.53 -13.29
C VAL A 50 -25.27 -6.18 -12.18
N CYS A 51 -25.61 -7.41 -11.80
CA CYS A 51 -24.81 -8.20 -10.87
C CYS A 51 -23.46 -8.63 -11.51
N ASN A 52 -22.40 -8.70 -10.71
CA ASN A 52 -21.07 -9.12 -11.16
C ASN A 52 -20.99 -10.60 -11.58
N LYS A 53 -21.92 -11.44 -11.10
CA LYS A 53 -22.00 -12.88 -11.41
C LYS A 53 -23.02 -13.19 -12.50
N GLU A 54 -23.78 -12.20 -12.98
CA GLU A 54 -24.70 -12.40 -14.09
C GLU A 54 -23.98 -12.45 -15.44
N GLY A 55 -24.35 -13.46 -16.24
CA GLY A 55 -23.87 -13.70 -17.61
C GLY A 55 -24.93 -13.47 -18.71
N TRP A 56 -26.10 -12.92 -18.40
CA TRP A 56 -27.08 -12.61 -19.45
C TRP A 56 -26.59 -11.44 -20.30
N ARG A 57 -26.33 -11.71 -21.59
CA ARG A 57 -26.25 -10.64 -22.60
C ARG A 57 -27.63 -10.37 -23.19
N ASN A 58 -28.00 -9.09 -23.16
CA ASN A 58 -28.98 -8.36 -23.97
C ASN A 58 -30.50 -8.57 -23.75
N MET A 59 -31.18 -7.43 -23.57
CA MET A 59 -32.47 -7.14 -24.22
C MET A 59 -32.47 -5.68 -24.66
N ARG A 60 -32.32 -5.45 -25.98
CA ARG A 60 -32.51 -4.14 -26.62
C ARG A 60 -34.01 -3.81 -26.62
N TYR A 61 -34.54 -3.32 -25.51
CA TYR A 61 -35.82 -2.63 -25.49
C TYR A 61 -35.56 -1.16 -25.16
N LEU A 62 -35.26 -0.39 -26.21
CA LEU A 62 -35.47 1.04 -26.20
C LEU A 62 -36.93 1.27 -26.61
N ASP A 63 -37.87 1.14 -25.69
CA ASP A 63 -39.08 1.97 -25.79
C ASP A 63 -38.66 3.37 -25.34
N LEU A 64 -38.08 4.10 -26.28
CA LEU A 64 -37.99 5.55 -26.23
C LEU A 64 -39.39 6.08 -26.54
N ASP A 65 -40.32 5.89 -25.59
CA ASP A 65 -41.56 6.64 -25.68
C ASP A 65 -41.27 8.11 -25.42
N ASP A 66 -41.78 8.88 -26.35
CA ASP A 66 -41.37 10.21 -26.70
C ASP A 66 -42.00 11.19 -25.72
N ARG A 67 -41.22 12.20 -25.32
CA ARG A 67 -41.61 13.42 -24.59
C ARG A 67 -41.76 13.29 -23.06
N LEU A 68 -40.77 13.78 -22.33
CA LEU A 68 -40.95 14.79 -21.26
C LEU A 68 -39.61 15.45 -20.87
N ARG A 69 -39.67 16.77 -20.67
CA ARG A 69 -38.57 17.74 -20.58
C ARG A 69 -38.01 17.91 -19.15
N GLU A 70 -37.50 16.86 -18.54
CA GLU A 70 -36.70 17.03 -17.32
C GLU A 70 -35.39 16.25 -17.43
N ALA A 71 -34.27 16.91 -17.11
CA ALA A 71 -32.92 16.33 -17.13
C ALA A 71 -32.70 15.38 -15.94
N ARG A 72 -33.64 14.47 -15.68
CA ARG A 72 -33.63 13.52 -14.57
C ARG A 72 -33.50 12.10 -15.10
N TRP A 73 -32.70 11.31 -14.40
CA TRP A 73 -32.50 9.89 -14.66
C TRP A 73 -33.60 9.09 -13.98
N LYS A 74 -34.40 8.34 -14.74
CA LYS A 74 -35.44 7.45 -14.20
C LYS A 74 -35.06 5.98 -14.37
N VAL A 75 -35.54 5.12 -13.48
CA VAL A 75 -35.41 3.67 -13.65
C VAL A 75 -36.37 3.22 -14.77
N SER A 76 -35.84 2.73 -15.88
CA SER A 76 -36.65 2.28 -17.03
C SER A 76 -37.01 0.79 -16.99
N TYR A 77 -36.20 -0.01 -16.29
CA TYR A 77 -36.39 -1.45 -16.15
C TYR A 77 -35.63 -1.98 -14.93
N PHE A 78 -36.24 -2.88 -14.17
CA PHE A 78 -35.61 -3.49 -12.98
C PHE A 78 -36.02 -4.95 -12.82
N VAL A 79 -35.03 -5.84 -12.67
CA VAL A 79 -35.22 -7.25 -12.38
C VAL A 79 -34.63 -7.54 -11.01
N GLU A 80 -35.47 -8.00 -10.08
CA GLU A 80 -35.04 -8.33 -8.72
C GLU A 80 -34.41 -9.73 -8.64
N SER A 81 -34.94 -10.68 -9.43
CA SER A 81 -34.54 -12.09 -9.36
C SER A 81 -33.13 -12.31 -9.94
N HIS A 82 -32.36 -13.14 -9.23
CA HIS A 82 -31.04 -13.60 -9.67
C HIS A 82 -31.11 -15.08 -10.03
N ASN A 83 -30.34 -15.49 -11.04
CA ASN A 83 -30.24 -16.89 -11.46
C ASN A 83 -29.11 -17.66 -10.77
N HIS A 84 -28.53 -17.09 -9.72
CA HIS A 84 -27.45 -17.65 -8.94
C HIS A 84 -27.65 -17.28 -7.47
N ASP A 85 -27.05 -18.04 -6.56
CA ASP A 85 -27.03 -17.69 -5.16
C ASP A 85 -26.28 -16.37 -4.93
N MET A 86 -26.76 -15.58 -3.96
CA MET A 86 -26.09 -14.36 -3.56
C MET A 86 -24.64 -14.61 -3.16
N THR A 87 -23.78 -13.64 -3.43
CA THR A 87 -22.34 -13.80 -3.18
C THR A 87 -22.02 -13.93 -1.70
N ALA A 88 -22.84 -13.34 -0.84
CA ALA A 88 -22.80 -13.55 0.59
C ALA A 88 -24.21 -13.45 1.17
N PRO A 89 -24.55 -14.26 2.19
CA PRO A 89 -25.71 -13.99 3.05
C PRO A 89 -25.67 -12.56 3.60
N PRO A 90 -26.82 -11.90 3.89
CA PRO A 90 -26.88 -10.51 4.36
C PRO A 90 -25.94 -10.21 5.54
N GLN A 91 -25.79 -11.17 6.45
CA GLN A 91 -24.91 -11.06 7.62
C GLN A 91 -23.40 -11.06 7.28
N PHE A 92 -22.99 -11.47 6.08
CA PHE A 92 -21.59 -11.54 5.66
C PHE A 92 -21.24 -10.54 4.54
N VAL A 93 -22.17 -9.67 4.17
CA VAL A 93 -21.98 -8.61 3.16
C VAL A 93 -20.76 -7.74 3.44
N TYR A 94 -20.45 -7.50 4.71
CA TYR A 94 -19.30 -6.70 5.14
C TYR A 94 -17.93 -7.33 4.84
N LEU A 95 -17.89 -8.62 4.48
CA LEU A 95 -16.68 -9.37 4.08
C LEU A 95 -16.46 -9.35 2.56
N VAL A 96 -17.41 -8.84 1.78
CA VAL A 96 -17.28 -8.71 0.34
C VAL A 96 -16.36 -7.53 0.04
N SER A 97 -15.21 -7.79 -0.58
CA SER A 97 -14.16 -6.78 -0.80
C SER A 97 -14.64 -5.52 -1.52
N ALA A 98 -15.60 -5.62 -2.44
CA ALA A 98 -16.18 -4.46 -3.14
C ALA A 98 -16.97 -3.53 -2.19
N ASN A 99 -17.45 -4.06 -1.08
CA ASN A 99 -18.21 -3.35 -0.05
C ASN A 99 -17.29 -2.78 1.02
N HIS A 100 -15.99 -3.16 1.03
CA HIS A 100 -15.05 -2.64 2.00
C HIS A 100 -14.75 -1.16 1.73
N ARG A 101 -14.99 -0.30 2.73
CA ARG A 101 -14.76 1.14 2.67
C ARG A 101 -14.27 1.65 4.02
N LEU A 102 -13.06 2.20 4.01
CA LEU A 102 -12.61 3.12 5.06
C LEU A 102 -13.18 4.50 4.75
N THR A 103 -14.06 5.00 5.62
CA THR A 103 -14.63 6.34 5.50
C THR A 103 -13.55 7.41 5.66
N VAL A 104 -13.85 8.65 5.28
CA VAL A 104 -12.91 9.77 5.50
C VAL A 104 -12.57 9.93 6.98
N ILE A 105 -13.56 9.76 7.85
CA ILE A 105 -13.40 9.81 9.31
C ILE A 105 -12.48 8.68 9.78
N ASP A 106 -12.72 7.44 9.34
CA ASP A 106 -11.88 6.29 9.69
C ASP A 106 -10.42 6.57 9.31
N LYS A 107 -10.17 7.06 8.08
CA LYS A 107 -8.81 7.35 7.59
C LYS A 107 -8.11 8.41 8.43
N VAL A 108 -8.80 9.50 8.80
CA VAL A 108 -8.22 10.56 9.64
C VAL A 108 -7.89 10.02 11.03
N GLN A 109 -8.81 9.28 11.63
CA GLN A 109 -8.66 8.74 12.96
C GLN A 109 -7.53 7.70 13.05
N VAL A 110 -7.46 6.78 12.06
CA VAL A 110 -6.36 5.82 11.94
C VAL A 110 -5.01 6.53 11.89
N LYS A 111 -4.88 7.57 11.06
CA LYS A 111 -3.63 8.33 10.92
C LYS A 111 -3.23 9.00 12.22
N ASN A 112 -4.17 9.66 12.90
CA ASN A 112 -3.89 10.33 14.17
C ASN A 112 -3.39 9.34 15.22
N LEU A 113 -4.13 8.25 15.46
CA LEU A 113 -3.76 7.24 16.45
C LEU A 113 -2.43 6.55 16.11
N HIS A 114 -2.19 6.26 14.84
CA HIS A 114 -0.91 5.70 14.39
C HIS A 114 0.26 6.66 14.64
N ASN A 115 0.07 7.97 14.42
CA ASN A 115 1.11 8.97 14.69
C ASN A 115 1.42 9.13 16.19
N PHE A 116 0.46 8.82 17.06
CA PHE A 116 0.69 8.73 18.51
C PHE A 116 1.30 7.39 18.96
N GLY A 117 1.67 6.50 18.03
CA GLY A 117 2.33 5.23 18.34
C GLY A 117 1.39 4.12 18.81
N VAL A 118 0.07 4.28 18.68
CA VAL A 118 -0.90 3.23 19.03
C VAL A 118 -0.75 2.07 18.03
N LYS A 119 -0.60 0.84 18.53
CA LYS A 119 -0.47 -0.33 17.64
C LYS A 119 -1.75 -0.51 16.81
N THR A 120 -1.56 -0.84 15.53
CA THR A 120 -2.64 -1.04 14.56
C THR A 120 -3.75 -1.97 15.05
N CYS A 121 -3.42 -3.06 15.76
CA CYS A 121 -4.41 -3.98 16.32
C CYS A 121 -5.39 -3.29 17.29
N TYR A 122 -4.91 -2.36 18.11
CA TYR A 122 -5.74 -1.58 19.03
C TYR A 122 -6.57 -0.53 18.28
N ILE A 123 -6.01 0.09 17.22
CA ILE A 123 -6.74 1.04 16.38
C ILE A 123 -7.96 0.36 15.73
N ILE A 124 -7.78 -0.85 15.18
CA ILE A 124 -8.88 -1.61 14.57
C ILE A 124 -9.96 -1.91 15.63
N GLY A 125 -9.55 -2.39 16.81
CA GLY A 125 -10.49 -2.67 17.91
C GLY A 125 -11.27 -1.43 18.34
N TYR A 126 -10.60 -0.27 18.44
CA TYR A 126 -11.22 0.99 18.80
C TYR A 126 -12.28 1.45 17.77
N ILE A 127 -11.96 1.42 16.47
CA ILE A 127 -12.92 1.81 15.43
C ILE A 127 -14.08 0.82 15.35
N ALA A 128 -13.80 -0.48 15.45
CA ALA A 128 -14.85 -1.50 15.49
C ALA A 128 -15.78 -1.28 16.69
N PHE A 129 -15.24 -0.99 17.88
CA PHE A 129 -16.04 -0.70 19.07
C PHE A 129 -16.96 0.51 18.86
N GLN A 130 -16.44 1.63 18.33
CA GLN A 130 -17.25 2.82 18.05
C GLN A 130 -18.40 2.56 17.07
N LYS A 131 -18.18 1.66 16.11
CA LYS A 131 -19.19 1.29 15.10
C LYS A 131 -20.13 0.20 15.59
N GLY A 132 -20.02 -0.29 16.82
CA GLY A 132 -20.89 -1.34 17.36
C GLY A 132 -20.47 -2.75 16.92
N GLY A 133 -19.19 -2.95 16.61
CA GLY A 133 -18.60 -4.25 16.28
C GLY A 133 -17.94 -4.31 14.91
N TYR A 134 -17.22 -5.41 14.66
CA TYR A 134 -16.47 -5.61 13.41
C TYR A 134 -17.35 -5.72 12.17
N HIS A 135 -18.56 -6.24 12.29
CA HIS A 135 -19.53 -6.37 11.19
C HIS A 135 -20.06 -5.02 10.71
N HIS A 136 -20.03 -3.99 11.57
CA HIS A 136 -20.42 -2.62 11.25
C HIS A 136 -19.25 -1.75 10.76
N ALA A 137 -18.00 -2.25 10.83
CA ALA A 137 -16.83 -1.46 10.47
C ALA A 137 -16.77 -1.13 8.97
N SER A 138 -17.42 -1.96 8.13
CA SER A 138 -17.36 -1.93 6.66
C SER A 138 -15.94 -2.04 6.11
N PHE A 139 -14.97 -2.54 6.87
CA PHE A 139 -13.60 -2.82 6.40
C PHE A 139 -13.00 -3.98 7.19
N THR A 140 -12.03 -4.66 6.58
CA THR A 140 -11.30 -5.75 7.23
C THR A 140 -10.00 -5.25 7.87
N ARG A 141 -9.39 -6.11 8.71
CA ARG A 141 -8.03 -5.86 9.22
C ARG A 141 -7.07 -5.53 8.08
N LYS A 142 -7.12 -6.29 6.98
CA LYS A 142 -6.22 -6.14 5.83
C LYS A 142 -6.34 -4.76 5.18
N ASP A 143 -7.56 -4.24 5.04
CA ASP A 143 -7.80 -2.90 4.47
C ASP A 143 -7.14 -1.79 5.29
N LEU A 144 -7.26 -1.88 6.63
CA LEU A 144 -6.66 -0.90 7.53
C LEU A 144 -5.13 -0.99 7.54
N TYR A 145 -4.56 -2.20 7.51
CA TYR A 145 -3.11 -2.40 7.34
C TYR A 145 -2.63 -1.82 6.01
N ASN A 146 -3.33 -2.09 4.90
CA ASN A 146 -3.00 -1.53 3.59
C ASN A 146 -3.08 0.00 3.61
N HIS A 147 -4.06 0.59 4.29
CA HIS A 147 -4.17 2.05 4.43
C HIS A 147 -2.99 2.67 5.18
N ILE A 148 -2.59 2.07 6.31
CA ILE A 148 -1.42 2.52 7.09
C ILE A 148 -0.15 2.39 6.26
N ASP A 149 0.01 1.29 5.53
CA ASP A 149 1.17 1.06 4.67
C ASP A 149 1.25 2.12 3.54
N CYS A 150 0.13 2.37 2.84
CA CYS A 150 0.04 3.47 1.87
C CYS A 150 0.34 4.84 2.50
N TYR A 151 -0.15 5.09 3.72
CA TYR A 151 0.13 6.33 4.45
C TYR A 151 1.62 6.47 4.78
N ARG A 152 2.27 5.41 5.28
CA ARG A 152 3.71 5.38 5.56
C ARG A 152 4.51 5.67 4.30
N ARG A 153 4.19 5.00 3.18
CA ARG A 153 4.82 5.25 1.87
C ARG A 153 4.64 6.68 1.40
N SER A 154 3.45 7.28 1.59
CA SER A 154 3.20 8.67 1.20
C SER A 154 4.00 9.72 1.99
N LYS A 155 4.49 9.36 3.20
CA LYS A 155 5.32 10.24 4.03
C LYS A 155 6.79 10.21 3.66
N VAL A 156 7.23 9.25 2.85
CA VAL A 156 8.61 9.19 2.38
C VAL A 156 8.76 10.12 1.17
N LYS A 157 9.30 11.32 1.39
CA LYS A 157 9.75 12.21 0.30
C LYS A 157 11.16 11.78 -0.14
N ASN A 158 11.36 11.72 -1.47
CA ASN A 158 12.63 11.41 -2.15
C ASN A 158 13.09 9.94 -2.14
N GLY A 159 12.16 8.98 -2.13
CA GLY A 159 12.47 7.55 -2.26
C GLY A 159 13.05 6.95 -0.98
N ASP A 160 12.63 5.72 -0.67
CA ASP A 160 13.00 5.02 0.57
C ASP A 160 14.52 4.89 0.73
N ALA A 161 15.22 4.61 -0.37
CA ALA A 161 16.67 4.46 -0.39
C ALA A 161 17.38 5.76 0.00
N ASN A 162 17.11 6.90 -0.63
CA ASN A 162 17.86 8.13 -0.36
C ASN A 162 17.56 8.69 1.05
N ALA A 163 16.33 8.52 1.56
CA ALA A 163 15.99 8.90 2.93
C ALA A 163 16.69 7.97 3.96
N ALA A 164 16.71 6.66 3.72
CA ALA A 164 17.45 5.71 4.55
C ALA A 164 18.96 5.95 4.48
N ILE A 165 19.52 6.19 3.30
CA ILE A 165 20.93 6.54 3.06
C ILE A 165 21.30 7.78 3.87
N ASN A 166 20.56 8.90 3.73
CA ASN A 166 20.84 10.14 4.48
C ASN A 166 20.78 9.95 6.00
N TYR A 167 19.94 9.03 6.45
CA TYR A 167 19.72 8.77 7.85
C TYR A 167 20.79 7.85 8.45
N LEU A 168 21.18 6.80 7.72
CA LEU A 168 22.14 5.76 8.15
C LEU A 168 23.60 6.17 7.96
N ILE A 169 23.89 7.19 7.15
CA ILE A 169 25.27 7.62 6.85
C ILE A 169 26.01 8.25 8.04
N ASN A 170 25.32 8.54 9.15
CA ASN A 170 25.96 9.20 10.29
C ASN A 170 26.91 8.26 11.05
N ILE A 171 26.62 6.96 11.14
CA ILE A 171 27.49 5.96 11.82
C ILE A 171 27.35 4.64 11.09
N VAL A 172 28.45 4.15 10.51
CA VAL A 172 28.49 2.86 9.82
C VAL A 172 29.43 1.93 10.58
N ALA A 173 28.91 0.79 11.04
CA ALA A 173 29.68 -0.29 11.61
C ALA A 173 29.86 -1.38 10.55
N PHE A 174 31.13 -1.71 10.28
CA PHE A 174 31.51 -2.84 9.48
C PHE A 174 31.69 -4.05 10.38
N ASP A 175 30.98 -5.13 10.04
CA ASP A 175 31.30 -6.44 10.54
C ASP A 175 31.73 -7.29 9.34
N SER A 176 33.06 -7.45 9.19
CA SER A 176 33.63 -8.52 8.37
C SER A 176 33.35 -9.82 9.12
N MET A 177 32.23 -10.47 8.81
CA MET A 177 31.98 -11.78 9.39
C MET A 177 33.07 -12.75 8.92
N TYR A 178 33.93 -13.20 9.84
CA TYR A 178 34.97 -14.23 9.65
C TYR A 178 34.44 -15.60 9.17
N LYS A 179 33.14 -15.74 8.89
CA LYS A 179 32.58 -16.95 8.30
C LYS A 179 32.73 -16.87 6.79
N LYS A 180 33.92 -17.26 6.33
CA LYS A 180 34.18 -17.56 4.93
C LYS A 180 33.14 -18.58 4.46
N ASN A 181 32.51 -18.33 3.31
CA ASN A 181 31.55 -19.27 2.75
C ASN A 181 32.26 -20.60 2.34
N LYS A 182 31.53 -21.59 1.81
CA LYS A 182 32.10 -22.87 1.32
C LYS A 182 33.28 -22.69 0.34
N TYR A 183 33.39 -21.53 -0.30
CA TYR A 183 34.41 -21.16 -1.28
C TYR A 183 35.51 -20.26 -0.71
N ASN A 184 35.58 -20.15 0.61
CA ASN A 184 36.55 -19.34 1.35
C ASN A 184 36.48 -17.83 1.04
N LYS A 185 35.30 -17.31 0.65
CA LYS A 185 35.11 -15.90 0.27
C LYS A 185 34.60 -15.05 1.43
N PRO A 186 35.21 -13.89 1.72
CA PRO A 186 34.75 -12.97 2.77
C PRO A 186 33.41 -12.32 2.43
N LEU A 187 32.54 -12.16 3.43
CA LEU A 187 31.32 -11.37 3.34
C LEU A 187 31.45 -10.17 4.30
N VAL A 188 31.38 -8.97 3.76
CA VAL A 188 31.37 -7.73 4.52
C VAL A 188 29.94 -7.22 4.62
N ILE A 189 29.46 -6.96 5.83
CA ILE A 189 28.13 -6.41 6.07
C ILE A 189 28.26 -4.94 6.51
N PHE A 190 27.48 -4.08 5.87
CA PHE A 190 27.35 -2.68 6.25
C PHE A 190 26.11 -2.54 7.12
N SER A 191 26.36 -2.24 8.39
CA SER A 191 25.31 -2.02 9.38
C SER A 191 25.39 -0.62 9.96
N GLY A 192 24.26 -0.07 10.37
CA GLY A 192 24.18 1.24 11.02
C GLY A 192 23.11 1.24 12.10
N CYS A 193 23.08 2.30 12.89
CA CYS A 193 22.05 2.48 13.92
C CYS A 193 21.02 3.51 13.48
N ASN A 194 19.76 3.20 13.72
CA ASN A 194 18.66 4.13 13.52
C ASN A 194 18.51 5.07 14.77
N HIS A 195 17.71 6.14 14.70
CA HIS A 195 17.35 7.07 15.78
C HIS A 195 16.65 6.43 16.99
N HIS A 196 16.20 5.17 16.86
CA HIS A 196 15.71 4.36 17.97
C HIS A 196 16.81 3.42 18.54
N GLY A 197 18.05 3.54 18.08
CA GLY A 197 19.18 2.69 18.50
C GLY A 197 19.14 1.26 17.96
N GLN A 198 18.31 0.98 16.95
CA GLN A 198 18.22 -0.36 16.35
C GLN A 198 19.24 -0.52 15.23
N ILE A 199 19.87 -1.69 15.17
CA ILE A 199 20.79 -2.08 14.11
C ILE A 199 20.00 -2.32 12.82
N VAL A 200 20.44 -1.71 11.73
CA VAL A 200 19.88 -1.86 10.39
C VAL A 200 21.01 -2.21 9.44
N ILE A 201 20.84 -3.32 8.71
CA ILE A 201 21.72 -3.68 7.59
C ILE A 201 21.18 -3.01 6.33
N PHE A 202 22.03 -2.33 5.59
CA PHE A 202 21.61 -1.61 4.38
C PHE A 202 22.49 -1.88 3.16
N ASP A 203 23.64 -2.55 3.33
CA ASP A 203 24.45 -3.04 2.21
C ASP A 203 25.29 -4.27 2.62
N SER A 204 25.79 -5.01 1.64
CA SER A 204 26.70 -6.15 1.83
C SER A 204 27.55 -6.39 0.59
N GLY A 205 28.82 -6.76 0.78
CA GLY A 205 29.75 -7.10 -0.30
C GLY A 205 30.39 -8.47 -0.11
N LEU A 206 30.36 -9.30 -1.17
CA LEU A 206 31.09 -10.57 -1.20
C LEU A 206 32.42 -10.37 -1.94
N LEU A 207 33.53 -10.67 -1.28
CA LEU A 207 34.87 -10.37 -1.77
C LEU A 207 35.61 -11.60 -2.29
N SER A 208 36.58 -11.39 -3.19
CA SER A 208 37.47 -12.45 -3.67
C SER A 208 38.50 -12.88 -2.63
N ASP A 209 39.01 -11.92 -1.88
CA ASP A 209 40.12 -12.00 -0.93
C ASP A 209 40.07 -10.82 0.06
N GLU A 210 40.98 -10.82 1.04
CA GLU A 210 41.10 -9.82 2.10
C GLU A 210 42.31 -8.91 1.85
N THR A 211 42.44 -8.38 0.62
CA THR A 211 43.53 -7.46 0.25
C THR A 211 43.09 -6.00 0.25
N THR A 212 44.05 -5.08 0.38
CA THR A 212 43.79 -3.64 0.42
C THR A 212 43.07 -3.15 -0.84
N ASP A 213 43.43 -3.67 -2.01
CA ASP A 213 42.82 -3.23 -3.27
C ASP A 213 41.38 -3.75 -3.43
N THR A 214 41.09 -4.97 -2.97
CA THR A 214 39.73 -5.51 -2.92
C THR A 214 38.84 -4.70 -1.97
N TYR A 215 39.37 -4.28 -0.81
CA TYR A 215 38.65 -3.40 0.10
C TYR A 215 38.48 -1.97 -0.43
N LYS A 216 39.45 -1.41 -1.17
CA LYS A 216 39.27 -0.12 -1.85
C LYS A 216 38.12 -0.17 -2.82
N TRP A 217 38.08 -1.21 -3.68
CA TRP A 217 37.00 -1.41 -4.63
C TRP A 217 35.64 -1.50 -3.93
N LEU A 218 35.56 -2.23 -2.81
CA LEU A 218 34.34 -2.34 -2.01
C LEU A 218 33.88 -0.97 -1.48
N LEU A 219 34.79 -0.19 -0.91
CA LEU A 219 34.48 1.13 -0.35
C LEU A 219 34.12 2.16 -1.42
N GLU A 220 34.77 2.13 -2.58
CA GLU A 220 34.43 2.97 -3.74
C GLU A 220 33.02 2.65 -4.24
N THR A 221 32.73 1.36 -4.44
CA THR A 221 31.41 0.87 -4.86
C THR A 221 30.33 1.26 -3.86
N PHE A 222 30.63 1.18 -2.57
CA PHE A 222 29.74 1.60 -1.51
C PHE A 222 29.45 3.11 -1.58
N VAL A 223 30.48 3.96 -1.69
CA VAL A 223 30.29 5.42 -1.78
C VAL A 223 29.50 5.80 -3.02
N GLU A 224 29.76 5.15 -4.17
CA GLU A 224 28.99 5.35 -5.40
C GLU A 224 27.51 5.00 -5.19
N SER A 225 27.24 3.84 -4.58
CA SER A 225 25.88 3.38 -4.26
C SER A 225 25.15 4.30 -3.28
N MET A 226 25.89 4.98 -2.40
CA MET A 226 25.38 5.98 -1.46
C MET A 226 25.22 7.39 -2.08
N GLY A 227 25.36 7.52 -3.41
CA GLY A 227 25.22 8.78 -4.14
C GLY A 227 26.38 9.75 -3.88
N GLY A 228 27.60 9.22 -3.72
CA GLY A 228 28.82 9.99 -3.49
C GLY A 228 28.99 10.50 -2.06
N LYS A 229 28.12 10.09 -1.13
CA LYS A 229 28.19 10.53 0.26
C LYS A 229 29.05 9.57 1.07
N SER A 230 29.94 10.13 1.88
CA SER A 230 30.80 9.38 2.79
C SER A 230 30.23 9.35 4.22
N PRO A 231 30.44 8.23 4.94
CA PRO A 231 30.07 8.13 6.35
C PRO A 231 30.94 9.01 7.24
N LYS A 232 30.39 9.49 8.36
CA LYS A 232 31.14 10.33 9.33
C LYS A 232 32.03 9.50 10.26
N ALA A 233 31.57 8.32 10.66
CA ALA A 233 32.27 7.43 11.56
C ALA A 233 32.17 5.98 11.06
N LEU A 234 33.27 5.25 11.22
CA LEU A 234 33.45 3.86 10.80
C LEU A 234 33.95 3.04 11.97
N ILE A 235 33.35 1.88 12.20
CA ILE A 235 33.79 0.92 13.22
C ILE A 235 34.19 -0.37 12.51
N THR A 236 35.42 -0.87 12.69
CA THR A 236 35.90 -2.14 12.08
C THR A 236 36.62 -3.04 13.09
N ASP A 237 36.84 -4.30 12.75
CA ASP A 237 37.56 -5.31 13.55
C ASP A 237 39.08 -5.13 13.65
N GLY A 238 39.65 -4.14 12.95
CA GLY A 238 41.08 -3.82 13.00
C GLY A 238 41.95 -4.47 11.94
N ASP A 239 41.38 -5.09 10.91
CA ASP A 239 42.15 -5.60 9.77
C ASP A 239 43.04 -4.50 9.13
N LEU A 240 44.32 -4.84 8.90
CA LEU A 240 45.32 -3.89 8.41
C LEU A 240 45.02 -3.42 6.98
N ALA A 241 44.57 -4.34 6.13
CA ALA A 241 44.26 -4.04 4.73
C ALA A 241 43.01 -3.15 4.62
N MET A 242 41.95 -3.44 5.40
CA MET A 242 40.75 -2.61 5.51
C MET A 242 41.09 -1.23 6.06
N ARG A 243 41.93 -1.14 7.10
CA ARG A 243 42.37 0.15 7.66
C ARG A 243 43.09 1.00 6.61
N ASP A 244 43.97 0.39 5.83
CA ASP A 244 44.70 1.11 4.79
C ASP A 244 43.79 1.50 3.62
N ALA A 245 42.79 0.68 3.28
CA ALA A 245 41.77 1.04 2.30
C ALA A 245 40.90 2.23 2.78
N ILE A 246 40.46 2.22 4.04
CA ILE A 246 39.68 3.32 4.64
C ILE A 246 40.46 4.63 4.61
N LYS A 247 41.76 4.63 4.96
CA LYS A 247 42.60 5.82 4.90
C LYS A 247 42.68 6.44 3.49
N ASN A 248 42.64 5.61 2.45
CA ASN A 248 42.72 6.05 1.07
C ASN A 248 41.36 6.55 0.53
N ILE A 249 40.27 5.80 0.77
CA ILE A 249 38.96 6.09 0.17
C ILE A 249 38.11 7.05 1.03
N LEU A 250 38.22 6.97 2.35
CA LEU A 250 37.41 7.70 3.32
C LEU A 250 38.26 8.50 4.31
N PRO A 251 39.16 9.40 3.85
CA PRO A 251 40.14 10.09 4.71
C PRO A 251 39.52 11.01 5.77
N ASN A 252 38.29 11.47 5.54
CA ASN A 252 37.57 12.37 6.46
C ASN A 252 36.70 11.63 7.48
N ALA A 253 36.55 10.31 7.35
CA ALA A 253 35.75 9.51 8.27
C ALA A 253 36.56 9.19 9.53
N THR A 254 35.94 9.31 10.71
CA THR A 254 36.60 8.91 11.96
C THR A 254 36.57 7.39 12.07
N HIS A 255 37.73 6.74 12.09
CA HIS A 255 37.85 5.29 12.19
C HIS A 255 38.05 4.84 13.65
N TRP A 256 37.20 3.92 14.11
CA TRP A 256 37.22 3.32 15.43
C TRP A 256 37.37 1.79 15.32
N LEU A 257 38.00 1.19 16.31
CA LEU A 257 38.03 -0.27 16.45
C LEU A 257 36.77 -0.75 17.16
N CYS A 258 36.22 -1.86 16.69
CA CYS A 258 35.06 -2.52 17.27
C CYS A 258 35.43 -3.09 18.63
N GLY A 259 34.77 -2.61 19.70
CA GLY A 259 35.03 -3.07 21.06
C GLY A 259 34.73 -4.56 21.30
N TRP A 260 34.00 -5.23 20.40
CA TRP A 260 33.78 -6.68 20.46
C TRP A 260 34.98 -7.50 20.00
N HIS A 261 35.92 -6.89 19.27
CA HIS A 261 37.11 -7.52 18.71
C HIS A 261 38.40 -7.12 19.44
N LEU A 262 38.29 -6.30 20.49
CA LEU A 262 39.39 -5.87 21.37
C LEU A 262 39.55 -6.80 22.58
#